data_AF-A0A0D0A2Z0-F1
#
_entry.id   AF-A0A0D0A2Z0-F1
#
_cell.length_a   1.000
_cell.length_b   1.000
_cell.length_c   1.000
_cell.angle_alpha   90.00
_cell.angle_beta   90.00
_cell.angle_gamma   90.00
#
_symmetry.space_group_name_H-M   'P 1'
#
loop_
_entity.id
_entity.type
_entity.pdbx_description
1 polymer ?
#
loop_
_entity_poly.entity_id
_entity_poly.type
_entity_poly.pdbx_seq_one_letter_code
_entity_poly.pdbx_strand_id
1 'polypeptide(L)'
;YQQQDGNQENITVMVTICTDGETIPPLVIYKVNKILETTSTSPCHSIAHSKKGWTDGVIGWLWIEDFDKQTCIKANGRTHLLLVDGHNSHYTLEFLNYAQEHNIQILCYPSHLTLV
;
A
#
# COMPACT_ATOMS: atom_id res chain seq x y z
N TYR A 1 -37.76 7.78 -14.60
CA TYR A 1 -36.37 7.31 -14.66
C TYR A 1 -35.76 7.46 -13.28
N GLN A 2 -35.61 6.35 -12.55
CA GLN A 2 -34.94 6.33 -11.24
C GLN A 2 -33.45 6.54 -11.48
N GLN A 3 -32.88 7.63 -10.95
CA GLN A 3 -31.44 7.71 -10.76
C GLN A 3 -31.08 6.67 -9.69
N GLN A 4 -30.38 5.61 -10.08
CA GLN A 4 -29.63 4.82 -9.11
C GLN A 4 -28.55 5.74 -8.56
N ASP A 5 -28.50 5.90 -7.23
CA ASP A 5 -27.37 6.50 -6.54
C ASP A 5 -26.11 5.75 -6.96
N GLY A 6 -25.23 6.45 -7.70
CA GLY A 6 -23.96 5.92 -8.18
C GLY A 6 -22.93 5.82 -7.05
N ASN A 7 -23.29 5.18 -5.94
CA ASN A 7 -22.39 4.94 -4.82
C ASN A 7 -21.47 3.77 -5.19
N GLN A 8 -20.48 4.03 -6.05
CA GLN A 8 -19.42 3.06 -6.35
C GLN A 8 -18.56 2.88 -5.10
N GLU A 9 -18.62 1.68 -4.52
CA GLU A 9 -17.69 1.25 -3.49
C GLU A 9 -16.34 0.95 -4.16
N ASN A 10 -15.33 1.76 -3.87
CA ASN A 10 -13.98 1.56 -4.39
C ASN A 10 -13.25 0.53 -3.51
N ILE A 11 -12.60 -0.45 -4.15
CA ILE A 11 -11.65 -1.37 -3.53
C ILE A 11 -10.27 -1.02 -4.09
N THR A 12 -9.32 -0.70 -3.22
CA THR A 12 -7.92 -0.46 -3.61
C THR A 12 -7.13 -1.73 -3.36
N VAL A 13 -6.35 -2.19 -4.34
CA VAL A 13 -5.43 -3.31 -4.17
C VAL A 13 -4.02 -2.79 -4.40
N MET A 14 -3.16 -2.93 -3.40
CA MET A 14 -1.73 -2.63 -3.52
C MET A 14 -0.96 -3.94 -3.66
N VAL A 15 -0.28 -4.07 -4.79
CA VAL A 15 0.50 -5.26 -5.15
C VAL A 15 1.98 -4.88 -5.14
N THR A 16 2.80 -5.69 -4.47
CA THR A 16 4.25 -5.54 -4.51
C THR A 16 4.88 -6.79 -5.12
N ILE A 17 5.75 -6.57 -6.11
CA ILE A 17 6.43 -7.65 -6.83
C ILE A 17 7.90 -7.62 -6.43
N CYS A 18 8.44 -8.77 -6.01
CA CYS A 18 9.87 -8.90 -5.75
C CYS A 18 10.62 -9.23 -7.04
N THR A 19 11.85 -8.71 -7.18
CA THR A 19 12.71 -8.98 -8.34
C THR A 19 13.22 -10.42 -8.43
N ASP A 20 13.10 -11.19 -7.34
CA ASP A 20 13.48 -12.60 -7.29
C ASP A 20 12.36 -13.56 -7.69
N GLY A 21 11.22 -13.03 -8.17
CA GLY A 21 10.10 -13.83 -8.68
C GLY A 21 9.16 -14.35 -7.60
N GLU A 22 9.43 -14.07 -6.32
CA GLU A 22 8.47 -14.37 -5.25
C GLU A 22 7.36 -13.31 -5.20
N THR A 23 6.16 -13.75 -4.86
CA THR A 23 4.98 -12.89 -4.73
C THR A 23 4.78 -12.51 -3.27
N ILE A 24 4.59 -11.21 -3.02
CA ILE A 24 4.14 -10.72 -1.72
C ILE A 24 2.60 -10.68 -1.76
N PRO A 25 1.91 -11.28 -0.78
CA PRO A 25 0.47 -11.09 -0.58
C PRO A 25 0.07 -9.62 -0.69
N PRO A 26 -0.85 -9.25 -1.59
CA PRO A 26 -1.21 -7.86 -1.78
C PRO A 26 -2.09 -7.37 -0.63
N LEU A 27 -2.06 -6.05 -0.42
CA LEU A 27 -2.92 -5.37 0.55
C LEU A 27 -4.22 -4.93 -0.14
N VAL A 28 -5.34 -5.49 0.30
CA VAL A 28 -6.69 -5.16 -0.18
C VAL A 28 -7.35 -4.19 0.80
N ILE A 29 -7.81 -3.05 0.30
CA ILE A 29 -8.40 -1.99 1.11
C ILE A 29 -9.85 -1.81 0.73
N TYR A 30 -10.73 -2.06 1.70
CA TYR A 30 -12.16 -1.85 1.55
C TYR A 30 -12.57 -0.46 2.04
N LYS A 31 -13.42 0.21 1.26
CA LYS A 31 -14.13 1.39 1.72
C LYS A 31 -15.18 0.99 2.75
N VAL A 32 -15.05 1.42 4.00
CA VAL A 32 -16.03 1.15 5.06
C VAL A 32 -16.32 2.40 5.90
N ASN A 33 -17.61 2.62 6.21
CA ASN A 33 -18.06 3.79 6.97
C ASN A 33 -17.61 3.78 8.45
N LYS A 34 -17.27 2.61 8.99
CA LYS A 34 -16.76 2.41 10.35
C LYS A 34 -15.36 1.81 10.25
N ILE A 35 -14.36 2.50 10.80
CA ILE A 35 -12.97 2.03 10.81
C ILE A 35 -12.91 0.84 11.77
N LEU A 36 -12.54 -0.33 11.25
CA LEU A 36 -11.90 -1.36 12.02
C LEU A 36 -10.40 -1.09 11.88
N GLU A 37 -9.74 -0.65 12.95
CA GLU A 37 -8.29 -0.38 12.96
C GLU A 37 -7.45 -1.66 12.82
N THR A 38 -8.11 -2.82 12.78
CA THR A 38 -7.46 -4.12 12.69
C THR A 38 -7.27 -4.52 11.23
N THR A 39 -6.01 -4.64 10.80
CA THR A 39 -5.66 -5.38 9.60
C THR A 39 -5.86 -6.87 9.85
N SER A 40 -6.50 -7.58 8.92
CA SER A 40 -6.54 -9.05 8.98
C SER A 40 -5.64 -9.65 7.90
N THR A 41 -4.75 -10.55 8.30
CA THR A 41 -3.78 -11.18 7.42
C THR A 41 -4.21 -12.62 7.12
N SER A 42 -4.34 -12.96 5.85
CA SER A 42 -4.47 -14.33 5.36
C SER A 42 -3.20 -14.73 4.61
N PRO A 43 -2.92 -16.02 4.39
CA PRO A 43 -1.76 -16.46 3.61
C PRO A 43 -1.71 -15.88 2.19
N CYS A 44 -2.86 -15.44 1.67
CA CYS A 44 -2.98 -14.98 0.29
C CYS A 44 -3.03 -13.44 0.16
N HIS A 45 -3.54 -12.72 1.17
CA HIS A 45 -3.76 -11.26 1.10
C HIS A 45 -3.87 -10.66 2.51
N SER A 46 -3.48 -9.39 2.65
CA SER A 46 -3.76 -8.55 3.81
C SER A 46 -4.99 -7.68 3.56
N ILE A 47 -5.80 -7.42 4.59
CA ILE A 47 -7.02 -6.61 4.49
C ILE A 47 -6.91 -5.38 5.38
N ALA A 48 -7.19 -4.20 4.81
CA ALA A 48 -7.32 -2.93 5.52
C ALA A 48 -8.64 -2.22 5.20
N HIS A 49 -8.98 -1.24 6.04
CA HIS A 49 -10.25 -0.54 6.01
C HIS A 49 -10.05 0.99 5.97
N SER A 50 -10.73 1.69 5.06
CA SER A 50 -10.66 3.16 4.95
C SER A 50 -12.04 3.78 4.77
N LYS A 51 -12.32 4.92 5.43
CA LYS A 51 -13.58 5.66 5.25
C LYS A 51 -13.75 6.23 3.85
N LYS A 52 -12.66 6.57 3.18
CA LYS A 52 -12.69 7.26 1.89
C LYS A 52 -12.56 6.31 0.69
N GLY A 53 -11.94 5.13 0.87
CA GLY A 53 -11.74 4.18 -0.21
C GLY A 53 -10.72 4.63 -1.26
N TRP A 54 -9.83 5.56 -0.91
CA TRP A 54 -8.69 6.02 -1.70
C TRP A 54 -7.52 6.34 -0.78
N THR A 55 -6.31 6.34 -1.33
CA THR A 55 -5.02 6.59 -0.66
C THR A 55 -5.04 7.92 0.10
N ASP A 56 -5.14 7.83 1.43
CA ASP A 56 -4.89 8.92 2.38
C ASP A 56 -3.60 8.54 3.15
N GLY A 57 -2.99 9.46 3.90
CA GLY A 57 -1.73 9.17 4.63
C GLY A 57 -1.80 7.95 5.54
N VAL A 58 -3.00 7.67 6.09
CA VAL A 58 -3.30 6.47 6.89
C VAL A 58 -3.13 5.17 6.09
N ILE A 59 -3.47 5.18 4.81
CA ILE A 59 -3.33 4.01 3.93
C ILE A 59 -1.86 3.79 3.58
N GLY A 60 -1.11 4.85 3.30
CA GLY A 60 0.34 4.76 3.08
C GLY A 60 1.04 4.13 4.28
N TRP A 61 0.66 4.54 5.49
CA TRP A 61 1.17 3.96 6.74
C TRP A 61 0.88 2.46 6.86
N LEU A 62 -0.40 2.06 6.74
CA LEU A 62 -0.79 0.64 6.83
C LEU A 62 -0.06 -0.21 5.79
N TRP A 63 0.16 0.34 4.60
CA TRP A 63 0.84 -0.36 3.54
C TRP A 63 2.33 -0.56 3.80
N ILE A 64 3.05 0.47 4.26
CA ILE A 64 4.48 0.29 4.52
C ILE A 64 4.76 -0.60 5.73
N GLU A 65 3.89 -0.56 6.73
CA GLU A 65 3.97 -1.46 7.88
C GLU A 65 3.72 -2.91 7.46
N ASP A 66 2.70 -3.16 6.64
CA ASP A 66 2.41 -4.49 6.10
C ASP A 66 3.52 -4.98 5.16
N PHE A 67 4.04 -4.10 4.29
CA PHE A 67 5.18 -4.40 3.43
C PHE A 67 6.40 -4.82 4.25
N ASP A 68 6.83 -4.03 5.24
CA ASP A 68 7.97 -4.37 6.08
C ASP A 68 7.76 -5.68 6.84
N LYS A 69 6.57 -5.91 7.41
CA LYS A 69 6.24 -7.19 8.07
C LYS A 69 6.43 -8.38 7.13
N GLN A 70 6.07 -8.24 5.86
CA GLN A 70 6.19 -9.29 4.85
C GLN A 70 7.62 -9.43 4.29
N THR A 71 8.43 -8.37 4.28
CA THR A 71 9.76 -8.38 3.66
C THR A 71 10.93 -8.40 4.63
N CYS A 72 10.76 -8.03 5.90
CA CYS A 72 11.87 -7.84 6.85
C CYS A 72 12.71 -9.12 7.06
N ILE A 73 12.06 -10.29 7.17
CA ILE A 73 12.74 -11.58 7.31
C ILE A 73 13.58 -11.88 6.06
N LYS A 74 13.01 -11.62 4.88
CA LYS A 74 13.65 -11.85 3.60
C LYS A 74 14.81 -10.87 3.35
N ALA A 75 14.63 -9.61 3.73
CA ALA A 75 15.65 -8.59 3.70
C ALA A 75 16.84 -8.99 4.58
N ASN A 76 16.60 -9.63 5.72
CA ASN A 76 17.63 -10.12 6.64
C ASN A 76 18.62 -9.00 7.02
N GLY A 77 18.07 -7.82 7.36
CA GLY A 77 18.84 -6.62 7.70
C GLY A 77 19.48 -5.88 6.51
N ARG A 78 19.29 -6.35 5.26
CA ARG A 78 19.73 -5.63 4.07
C ARG A 78 18.71 -4.56 3.67
N THR A 79 19.21 -3.50 3.06
CA THR A 79 18.36 -2.49 2.41
C THR A 79 17.54 -3.12 1.31
N HIS A 80 16.25 -2.80 1.26
CA HIS A 80 15.34 -3.21 0.19
C HIS A 80 14.67 -1.98 -0.43
N LEU A 81 14.52 -2.05 -1.75
CA LEU A 81 14.07 -0.93 -2.57
C LEU A 81 12.57 -1.08 -2.86
N LEU A 82 11.82 -0.04 -2.53
CA LEU A 82 10.40 0.09 -2.81
C LEU A 82 10.22 1.10 -3.95
N LEU A 83 9.80 0.59 -5.12
CA LEU A 83 9.49 1.42 -6.28
C LEU A 83 8.01 1.80 -6.25
N VAL A 84 7.73 3.09 -6.39
CA VAL A 84 6.38 3.62 -6.20
C VAL A 84 6.05 4.60 -7.32
N ASP A 85 4.80 4.62 -7.80
CA ASP A 85 4.41 5.54 -8.87
C ASP A 85 4.40 6.99 -8.35
N GLY A 86 4.64 7.98 -9.20
CA GLY A 86 4.77 9.38 -8.78
C GLY A 86 3.46 10.02 -8.29
N HIS A 87 2.42 9.24 -7.97
CA HIS A 87 1.16 9.79 -7.49
C HIS A 87 1.34 10.37 -6.08
N ASN A 88 1.20 11.69 -5.97
CA ASN A 88 1.54 12.48 -4.78
C ASN A 88 0.75 12.11 -3.50
N SER A 89 -0.29 11.27 -3.57
CA SER A 89 -1.06 10.85 -2.39
C SER A 89 -0.41 9.74 -1.57
N HIS A 90 0.77 9.23 -1.97
CA HIS A 90 1.30 7.97 -1.46
C HIS A 90 2.39 8.10 -0.37
N TYR A 91 2.99 9.29 -0.16
CA TYR A 91 4.17 9.43 0.73
C TYR A 91 4.01 10.65 1.65
N THR A 92 3.49 10.43 2.86
CA THR A 92 3.55 11.46 3.92
C THR A 92 4.93 11.48 4.56
N LEU A 93 5.21 12.49 5.39
CA LEU A 93 6.48 12.56 6.11
C LEU A 93 6.67 11.34 7.03
N GLU A 94 5.60 10.88 7.67
CA GLU A 94 5.59 9.71 8.54
C GLU A 94 5.94 8.43 7.77
N PHE A 95 5.43 8.29 6.54
CA PHE A 95 5.76 7.18 5.65
C PHE A 95 7.26 7.16 5.31
N LEU A 96 7.83 8.31 4.95
CA LEU A 96 9.25 8.43 4.62
C LEU A 96 10.14 8.16 5.82
N ASN A 97 9.76 8.67 7.00
CA ASN A 97 10.50 8.44 8.24
C ASN A 97 10.51 6.94 8.61
N TYR A 98 9.36 6.28 8.54
CA TYR A 98 9.27 4.84 8.80
C TYR A 98 10.16 4.05 7.83
N ALA A 99 10.11 4.37 6.53
CA ALA A 99 10.95 3.71 5.54
C ALA A 99 12.44 3.85 5.87
N GLN A 100 12.87 5.06 6.23
CA GLN A 100 14.26 5.32 6.61
C GLN A 100 14.69 4.53 7.86
N GLU A 101 13.85 4.49 8.89
CA GLU A 101 14.11 3.75 10.13
C GLU A 101 14.22 2.23 9.89
N HIS A 102 13.48 1.71 8.92
CA HIS A 102 13.43 0.28 8.59
C HIS A 102 14.36 -0.14 7.42
N ASN A 103 15.29 0.72 6.99
CA ASN A 103 16.19 0.48 5.85
C ASN A 103 15.47 0.19 4.53
N ILE A 104 14.31 0.81 4.32
CA ILE A 104 13.54 0.76 3.09
C ILE A 104 13.89 2.01 2.28
N GLN A 105 14.50 1.82 1.10
CA GLN A 105 14.71 2.92 0.17
C GLN A 105 13.48 3.09 -0.72
N ILE A 106 12.96 4.30 -0.81
CA ILE A 106 11.82 4.61 -1.68
C ILE A 106 12.33 5.33 -2.92
N LEU A 107 11.96 4.82 -4.10
CA LEU A 107 12.23 5.50 -5.36
C LEU A 107 10.90 5.73 -6.09
N CYS A 108 10.56 7.00 -6.29
CA CYS A 108 9.37 7.39 -7.02
C CYS A 108 9.69 7.52 -8.52
N TYR A 109 8.82 6.96 -9.37
CA TYR A 109 8.90 7.26 -10.80
C TYR A 109 8.56 8.74 -11.05
N PRO A 110 9.31 9.42 -11.95
CA PRO A 110 8.93 10.73 -12.44
C PRO A 110 7.48 10.76 -12.94
N SER A 111 6.74 11.81 -12.58
CA SER A 111 5.41 12.08 -13.12
C SER A 111 5.41 11.96 -14.66
N HIS A 112 4.44 11.24 -15.23
CA HIS A 112 4.24 11.05 -16.68
C HIS A 112 5.15 10.05 -17.41
N LEU A 113 5.79 9.10 -16.72
CA LEU A 113 6.41 7.94 -17.38
C LEU A 113 5.43 6.77 -17.45
N THR A 114 4.60 6.74 -18.50
CA THR A 114 3.97 5.50 -18.95
C THR A 114 5.04 4.71 -19.69
N LEU A 115 5.60 3.66 -19.07
CA LEU A 115 6.38 2.69 -19.82
C LEU A 115 5.41 1.93 -20.74
N VAL A 116 5.59 2.11 -22.05
CA VAL A 116 4.94 1.33 -23.11
C VAL A 116 5.80 0.10 -23.40
#